data_AF-A0A8H8BX90-F1
#
_entry.id   AF-A0A8H8BX90-F1
#
_cell.length_a   1.000
_cell.length_b   1.000
_cell.length_c   1.000
_cell.angle_alpha   90.00
_cell.angle_beta   90.00
_cell.angle_gamma   90.00
#
_symmetry.space_group_name_H-M   'P 1'
#
loop_
_entity.id
_entity.type
_entity.pdbx_description
1 polymer ?
#
loop_
_entity_poly.entity_id
_entity_poly.type
_entity_poly.pdbx_seq_one_letter_code
_entity_poly.pdbx_strand_id
1 'polypeptide(L)' 'MEFVKRHNDNAETYGVVSKAEDLLHDGRLVALKKIRLENENEGIPYTAIREISLLKEMSNPNID' A
#
# COMPACT_ATOMS: atom_id res chain seq x y z
N MET A 1 -8.12 10.23 4.68
CA MET A 1 -8.59 8.88 4.32
C MET A 1 -8.58 8.06 5.60
N GLU A 2 -9.73 7.53 6.00
CA GLU A 2 -9.86 6.68 7.20
C GLU A 2 -10.06 5.23 6.75
N PHE A 3 -9.22 4.34 7.27
CA PHE A 3 -9.23 2.92 6.93
C PHE A 3 -9.24 2.08 8.20
N VAL A 4 -10.04 1.02 8.25
CA VAL A 4 -10.06 0.08 9.38
C VAL A 4 -9.21 -1.14 9.05
N LYS A 5 -8.11 -1.35 9.79
CA LYS A 5 -7.24 -2.52 9.63
C LYS A 5 -7.94 -3.79 10.14
N ARG A 6 -8.12 -4.79 9.27
CA ARG A 6 -8.86 -6.03 9.57
C ARG A 6 -7.97 -7.22 9.94
N HIS A 7 -6.72 -7.26 9.47
CA HIS A 7 -5.77 -8.32 9.80
C HIS A 7 -4.32 -7.83 9.69
N ASN A 8 -3.42 -8.45 10.46
CA ASN A 8 -1.99 -8.12 10.44
C ASN A 8 -1.18 -9.34 9.99
N ASP A 9 -0.87 -9.41 8.70
CA ASP A 9 0.09 -10.38 8.17
C ASP A 9 1.49 -9.76 8.22
N ASN A 10 2.37 -10.31 9.06
CA ASN A 10 3.74 -9.82 9.22
C ASN A 10 4.57 -10.23 8.00
N ALA A 11 4.87 -9.29 7.10
CA ALA A 11 5.88 -9.45 6.05
C ALA A 11 7.13 -8.63 6.42
N GLU A 12 8.20 -9.34 6.80
CA GLU A 12 9.40 -8.77 7.45
C GLU A 12 10.57 -8.48 6.49
N THR A 13 10.33 -8.13 5.21
CA THR A 13 11.44 -7.79 4.30
C THR A 13 11.19 -6.57 3.40
N TYR A 14 9.93 -6.25 3.07
CA TYR A 14 9.58 -5.13 2.17
C TYR A 14 8.49 -4.19 2.73
N GLY A 15 8.12 -4.35 3.99
CA GLY A 15 7.05 -3.60 4.66
C GLY A 15 5.81 -4.46 4.93
N VAL A 16 5.01 -4.01 5.91
CA VAL A 16 3.78 -4.71 6.31
C VAL A 16 2.65 -4.31 5.37
N VAL A 17 2.04 -5.29 4.69
CA VAL A 17 0.80 -5.10 3.95
C VAL A 17 -0.36 -5.49 4.85
N SER A 18 -1.37 -4.63 4.96
CA SER A 18 -2.53 -4.87 5.81
C SER A 18 -3.80 -4.75 4.99
N LYS A 19 -4.71 -5.72 5.16
CA LYS A 19 -6.07 -5.63 4.60
C LYS A 19 -6.86 -4.58 5.38
N ALA A 20 -7.48 -3.66 4.66
CA ALA A 20 -8.33 -2.63 5.24
C ALA A 20 -9.62 -2.43 4.45
N GLU A 21 -10.56 -1.75 5.06
CA GLU A 21 -11.86 -1.40 4.50
C GLU A 21 -11.95 0.13 4.36
N ASP A 22 -12.28 0.60 3.16
CA ASP A 22 -12.44 2.02 2.85
C ASP A 22 -13.85 2.49 3.25
N LEU A 23 -13.91 3.31 4.30
CA LEU A 23 -15.16 3.78 4.87
C LEU A 23 -15.85 4.86 4.02
N LEU A 24 -15.13 5.52 3.11
CA LEU A 24 -15.65 6.60 2.27
C LEU A 24 -16.14 6.08 0.91
N HIS A 25 -15.75 4.85 0.55
CA HIS A 25 -16.04 4.24 -0.75
C HIS A 25 -16.72 2.88 -0.58
N ASP A 26 -17.89 2.88 0.08
CA ASP A 26 -18.83 1.74 0.19
C ASP A 26 -18.23 0.46 0.81
N GLY A 27 -17.26 0.61 1.72
CA GLY A 27 -16.62 -0.54 2.35
C GLY A 27 -15.73 -1.34 1.40
N ARG A 28 -15.21 -0.72 0.33
CA ARG A 28 -14.29 -1.38 -0.60
C ARG A 28 -13.08 -1.92 0.16
N LEU A 29 -12.80 -3.21 -0.01
CA LEU A 29 -11.60 -3.83 0.53
C LEU A 29 -10.37 -3.36 -0.24
N VAL A 30 -9.35 -2.94 0.50
CA VAL A 30 -8.08 -2.44 -0.02
C VAL A 30 -6.90 -3.05 0.72
N ALA A 31 -5.74 -3.08 0.06
CA ALA A 31 -4.46 -3.42 0.69
C ALA A 31 -3.69 -2.14 1.00
N LEU A 32 -3.19 -2.01 2.23
CA LEU A 32 -2.35 -0.89 2.67
C LEU A 32 -0.91 -1.38 2.83
N LYS A 33 0.00 -0.91 1.98
CA LYS A 33 1.45 -1.15 2.11
C LYS A 33 2.07 -0.03 2.96
N LYS A 34 2.55 -0.37 4.17
CA LYS A 34 3.27 0.59 5.01
C LYS A 34 4.75 0.62 4.63
N ILE A 35 5.17 1.70 3.98
CA ILE A 35 6.58 1.95 3.66
C ILE A 35 7.26 2.53 4.90
N ARG A 36 8.35 1.92 5.35
CA ARG A 36 9.22 2.50 6.39
C ARG A 36 10.20 3.45 5.71
N LEU A 37 10.28 4.68 6.18
CA LEU A 37 11.35 5.61 5.81
C LEU A 37 12.48 5.39 6.82
N GLU A 38 13.64 4.94 6.34
CA GLU A 38 14.79 4.63 7.21
C GLU A 38 15.47 5.92 7.72
N ASN A 39 15.37 7.02 6.94
CA ASN A 39 15.84 8.34 7.30
C ASN A 39 14.83 9.40 6.87
N GLU A 40 14.42 10.29 7.77
CA GLU A 40 13.45 11.38 7.47
C GLU A 40 13.98 12.36 6.41
N ASN A 41 15.30 12.46 6.24
CA ASN A 41 15.96 13.30 5.24
C ASN A 41 16.01 12.68 3.83
N GLU A 42 15.79 11.38 3.70
CA GLU A 42 15.96 10.66 2.43
C GLU A 42 14.69 10.71 1.56
N GLY A 43 13.58 11.22 2.13
CA GLY A 43 12.30 11.31 1.44
C GLY A 43 11.71 9.94 1.13
N ILE A 44 10.76 9.89 0.19
CA ILE A 44 10.14 8.62 -0.23
C ILE A 44 11.15 7.87 -1.11
N PRO A 45 11.46 6.58 -0.83
CA PRO A 45 12.36 5.78 -1.65
C PRO A 45 11.93 5.79 -3.12
N TYR A 46 12.87 6.04 -4.04
CA TYR A 46 12.59 6.04 -5.48
C TYR A 46 11.95 4.72 -5.96
N THR A 47 12.33 3.61 -5.33
CA THR A 47 11.75 2.29 -5.58
C THR A 47 10.25 2.26 -5.29
N ALA A 48 9.79 2.86 -4.20
CA ALA A 48 8.37 2.95 -3.87
C ALA A 48 7.60 3.83 -4.87
N ILE A 49 8.19 4.95 -5.30
CA ILE A 49 7.60 5.81 -6.34
C ILE A 49 7.45 5.02 -7.65
N ARG A 50 8.49 4.29 -8.05
CA ARG A 50 8.47 3.44 -9.25
C ARG A 50 7.40 2.34 -9.16
N GLU A 51 7.29 1.65 -8.04
CA GLU A 51 6.24 0.66 -7.81
C GLU A 51 4.84 1.27 -7.96
N ILE A 52 4.59 2.46 -7.38
CA ILE A 52 3.29 3.15 -7.48
C ILE A 52 2.99 3.55 -8.93
N SER A 53 3.96 4.09 -9.66
CA SER A 53 3.78 4.45 -11.07
C SER A 53 3.46 3.23 -11.93
N LEU A 54 4.17 2.11 -11.73
CA LEU A 54 3.89 0.85 -12.42
C LEU A 54 2.49 0.34 -12.09
N LEU A 55 2.08 0.34 -10.82
CA LEU A 55 0.74 -0.08 -10.43
C LEU A 55 -0.37 0.80 -11.05
N LYS A 56 -0.14 2.11 -11.17
CA LYS A 56 -1.08 3.03 -11.84
C LYS A 56 -1.17 2.77 -13.35
N GLU A 57 -0.07 2.43 -13.99
CA GLU A 57 -0.01 2.09 -15.42
C GLU A 57 -0.58 0.69 -15.70
N MET A 58 -0.55 -0.22 -14.72
CA MET A 58 -1.03 -1.60 -14.81
C MET A 58 -2.56 -1.75 -14.64
N SER A 59 -3.35 -0.70 -14.89
CA SER A 59 -4.81 -0.74 -14.87
C SER A 59 -5.40 -1.53 -16.07
N ASN A 60 -4.94 -2.76 -16.24
CA ASN A 60 -5.55 -3.80 -17.07
C ASN A 60 -6.32 -4.77 -16.16
N PRO A 61 -7.52 -5.21 -16.54
CA PRO A 61 -8.44 -5.98 -15.68
C PRO A 61 -7.97 -7.40 -15.28
N ASN A 62 -6.72 -7.78 -15.59
CA ASN A 62 -6.21 -9.16 -15.45
C ASN A 62 -4.97 -9.28 -14.55
N ILE A 63 -4.56 -8.22 -13.84
CA ILE A 63 -3.48 -8.30 -12.85
C ILE A 63 -4.05 -7.87 -11.51
N ASP A 64 -4.15 -8.85 -10.61
CA ASP A 64 -4.62 -8.78 -9.22
C ASP A 64 -3.40 -8.95 -8.29
#